data_AF-A0A849AZZ1-F1
#
_entry.id   AF-A0A849AZZ1-F1
#
_cell.length_a   1.000
_cell.length_b   1.000
_cell.length_c   1.000
_cell.angle_alpha   90.00
_cell.angle_beta   90.00
_cell.angle_gamma   90.00
#
_symmetry.space_group_name_H-M   'P 1'
#
loop_
_entity.id
_entity.type
_entity.pdbx_description
1 polymer ?
#
loop_
_entity_poly.entity_id
_entity_poly.type
_entity_poly.pdbx_seq_one_letter_code
_entity_poly.pdbx_strand_id
1 'polypeptide(L)'
;MKQQLTIAILSTTLLVSGCASTGGLATGANGGCSTGMSTAVGALLGAAIGASVGNSSSAAAGAAIGGAVFAAGCLMINANTVQKKSAAEVEMAYKKANKGTLPEYTRVEKYSTVILPNQTVQAQQNITVKSDLTVIEGRSEQLQRVQEKLILKDSNGKVMRELVKDVQTTGSQEFGSGGFENSFSWKFPANVSKGRYVLDTEVLVNGKKVANNSRVITLT
;
A
#
# COMPACT_ATOMS: atom_id res chain seq x y z
N MET A 1 21.90 -58.67 -33.37
CA MET A 1 21.84 -57.29 -33.92
C MET A 1 20.82 -56.56 -33.04
N LYS A 2 21.25 -55.80 -32.02
CA LYS A 2 21.42 -54.32 -32.01
C LYS A 2 20.15 -53.63 -32.59
N GLN A 3 19.40 -52.78 -31.89
CA GLN A 3 19.85 -51.68 -31.04
C GLN A 3 18.82 -51.35 -29.93
N GLN A 4 19.34 -51.05 -28.75
CA GLN A 4 18.67 -50.24 -27.74
C GLN A 4 18.62 -48.78 -28.21
N LEU A 5 17.48 -48.13 -28.06
CA LEU A 5 17.36 -46.69 -28.24
C LEU A 5 16.68 -46.09 -27.02
N THR A 6 17.57 -45.69 -26.11
CA THR A 6 17.34 -44.81 -24.96
C THR A 6 16.78 -43.48 -25.47
N ILE A 7 15.57 -43.11 -25.06
CA ILE A 7 15.08 -41.73 -25.19
C ILE A 7 14.71 -41.23 -23.81
N ALA A 8 15.39 -40.14 -23.45
CA ALA A 8 15.45 -39.52 -22.14
C ALA A 8 14.09 -38.99 -21.70
N ILE A 9 13.71 -39.38 -20.48
CA ILE A 9 12.62 -38.79 -19.70
C ILE A 9 13.08 -37.39 -19.26
N LEU A 10 12.61 -36.33 -19.92
CA LEU A 10 12.78 -34.96 -19.46
C LEU A 10 11.67 -34.63 -18.44
N SER A 11 11.87 -35.08 -17.20
CA SER A 11 11.07 -34.67 -16.05
C SER A 11 11.28 -33.20 -15.76
N THR A 12 10.39 -32.33 -16.27
CA THR A 12 10.32 -30.94 -15.81
C THR A 12 9.35 -30.88 -14.63
N THR A 13 9.83 -31.26 -13.45
CA THR A 13 9.15 -31.02 -12.18
C THR A 13 9.17 -29.52 -11.88
N LEU A 14 8.12 -28.81 -12.28
CA LEU A 14 7.77 -27.52 -11.69
C LEU A 14 7.35 -27.78 -10.23
N LEU A 15 8.31 -27.77 -9.33
CA LEU A 15 8.06 -27.64 -7.89
C LEU A 15 7.56 -26.21 -7.63
N VAL A 16 6.28 -25.96 -7.90
CA VAL A 16 5.54 -24.93 -7.19
C VAL A 16 5.06 -25.59 -5.90
N SER A 17 5.97 -25.75 -4.94
CA SER A 17 5.62 -25.98 -3.55
C SER A 17 4.98 -24.69 -3.04
N GLY A 18 3.69 -24.55 -3.32
CA GLY A 18 2.82 -23.61 -2.62
C GLY A 18 2.73 -24.05 -1.16
N CYS A 19 3.59 -23.50 -0.31
CA CYS A 19 3.27 -23.39 1.10
C CYS A 19 2.05 -22.46 1.21
N ALA A 20 0.86 -23.06 1.26
CA ALA A 20 -0.29 -22.46 1.90
C ALA A 20 0.04 -22.34 3.39
N SER A 21 0.72 -21.25 3.75
CA SER A 21 0.89 -20.84 5.14
C SER A 21 -0.05 -19.68 5.38
N THR A 22 -1.22 -19.99 5.96
CA THR A 22 -2.01 -19.04 6.74
C THR A 22 -1.14 -18.60 7.92
N GLY A 23 -0.40 -17.52 7.74
CA GLY A 23 0.50 -16.97 8.74
C GLY A 23 0.74 -15.51 8.42
N GLY A 24 0.34 -14.62 9.33
CA GLY A 24 0.50 -13.18 9.19
C GLY A 24 1.94 -12.83 8.81
N LEU A 25 2.12 -12.28 7.61
CA LEU A 25 3.40 -11.76 7.15
C LEU A 25 3.58 -10.39 7.82
N ALA A 26 4.32 -10.43 8.93
CA ALA A 26 4.81 -9.25 9.62
C ALA A 26 5.56 -8.34 8.62
N THR A 27 5.10 -7.10 8.53
CA THR A 27 5.77 -6.00 7.83
C THR A 27 7.08 -5.67 8.56
N GLY A 28 8.14 -6.41 8.24
CA GLY A 28 9.50 -6.04 8.57
C GLY A 28 9.97 -4.95 7.63
N ALA A 29 9.83 -3.68 8.05
CA ALA A 29 10.58 -2.58 7.48
C ALA A 29 12.06 -2.70 7.89
N ASN A 30 12.78 -3.72 7.40
CA ASN A 30 14.21 -3.89 7.59
C ASN A 30 14.79 -4.79 6.50
N GLY A 31 15.66 -4.25 5.64
CA GLY A 31 16.68 -5.04 4.96
C GLY A 31 16.75 -4.90 3.44
N GLY A 32 17.91 -4.39 2.97
CA GLY A 32 18.53 -4.81 1.70
C GLY A 32 18.01 -4.15 0.42
N CYS A 33 18.74 -3.15 -0.06
CA CYS A 33 18.56 -2.60 -1.40
C CYS A 33 19.13 -3.59 -2.43
N SER A 34 18.32 -4.53 -2.91
CA SER A 34 18.60 -5.31 -4.11
C SER A 34 17.38 -5.30 -5.04
N THR A 35 17.57 -4.79 -6.25
CA THR A 35 16.53 -4.55 -7.26
C THR A 35 15.72 -5.81 -7.62
N GLY A 36 16.30 -7.00 -7.44
CA GLY A 36 15.64 -8.28 -7.72
C GLY A 36 14.75 -8.82 -6.59
N MET A 37 14.97 -8.41 -5.34
CA MET A 37 14.21 -8.92 -4.19
C MET A 37 12.99 -8.04 -3.89
N SER A 38 13.08 -6.73 -4.14
CA SER A 38 11.99 -5.80 -3.85
C SER A 38 10.82 -5.92 -4.84
N THR A 39 11.07 -6.26 -6.11
CA THR A 39 10.02 -6.56 -7.10
C THR A 39 9.32 -7.89 -6.82
N ALA A 40 10.05 -8.90 -6.36
CA ALA A 40 9.47 -10.19 -5.96
C ALA A 40 8.57 -10.04 -4.72
N VAL A 41 8.99 -9.25 -3.71
CA VAL A 41 8.18 -8.99 -2.51
C VAL A 41 6.93 -8.16 -2.85
N GLY A 42 7.03 -7.15 -3.71
CA GLY A 42 5.85 -6.40 -4.18
C GLY A 42 4.87 -7.25 -4.98
N ALA A 43 5.37 -8.05 -5.93
CA ALA A 43 4.54 -8.93 -6.75
C ALA A 43 3.84 -10.03 -5.93
N LEU A 44 4.51 -10.59 -4.91
CA LEU A 44 3.92 -11.58 -4.01
C LEU A 44 2.88 -10.97 -3.06
N LEU A 45 3.13 -9.76 -2.54
CA LEU A 45 2.15 -9.03 -1.73
C LEU A 45 0.92 -8.65 -2.55
N GLY A 46 1.13 -8.17 -3.77
CA GLY A 46 0.06 -7.91 -4.71
C GLY A 46 -0.73 -9.16 -5.07
N ALA A 47 -0.05 -10.28 -5.35
CA ALA A 47 -0.72 -11.56 -5.65
C ALA A 47 -1.56 -12.05 -4.46
N ALA A 48 -1.08 -11.90 -3.23
CA ALA A 48 -1.83 -12.23 -2.01
C ALA A 48 -3.03 -11.26 -1.78
N ILE A 49 -2.86 -9.96 -2.05
CA ILE A 49 -3.92 -8.94 -2.01
C ILE A 49 -5.04 -9.27 -3.01
N GLY A 50 -4.65 -9.72 -4.20
CA GLY A 50 -5.59 -10.07 -5.25
C GLY A 50 -6.27 -11.43 -5.05
N ALA A 51 -5.58 -12.38 -4.42
CA ALA A 51 -6.12 -13.71 -4.10
C ALA A 51 -7.19 -13.67 -2.99
N SER A 52 -7.13 -12.70 -2.06
CA SER A 52 -8.14 -12.56 -0.99
C SER A 52 -9.50 -12.03 -1.46
N VAL A 53 -9.62 -11.53 -2.70
CA VAL A 53 -10.87 -11.01 -3.29
C VAL A 53 -11.61 -12.10 -4.11
N GLY A 54 -11.25 -13.37 -3.92
CA GLY A 54 -12.04 -14.54 -4.33
C GLY A 54 -11.96 -14.97 -5.80
N ASN A 55 -11.12 -14.35 -6.63
CA ASN A 55 -10.95 -14.75 -8.04
C ASN A 55 -9.46 -14.76 -8.48
N SER A 56 -9.05 -15.78 -9.22
CA SER A 56 -7.67 -15.94 -9.73
C SER A 56 -7.22 -14.80 -10.65
N SER A 57 -8.17 -14.16 -11.35
CA SER A 57 -7.93 -12.96 -12.16
C SER A 57 -7.59 -11.72 -11.30
N SER A 58 -8.12 -11.68 -10.07
CA SER A 58 -7.86 -10.61 -9.10
C SER A 58 -6.47 -10.73 -8.49
N ALA A 59 -5.87 -11.94 -8.39
CA ALA A 59 -4.48 -12.14 -7.99
C ALA A 59 -3.48 -11.44 -8.94
N ALA A 60 -3.73 -11.50 -10.25
CA ALA A 60 -2.93 -10.79 -11.25
C ALA A 60 -3.15 -9.26 -11.17
N ALA A 61 -4.39 -8.80 -10.95
CA ALA A 61 -4.69 -7.39 -10.74
C ALA A 61 -4.08 -6.85 -9.43
N GLY A 62 -4.12 -7.65 -8.36
CA GLY A 62 -3.47 -7.37 -7.10
C GLY A 62 -1.95 -7.33 -7.26
N ALA A 63 -1.34 -8.25 -8.01
CA ALA A 63 0.09 -8.23 -8.34
C ALA A 63 0.48 -6.97 -9.13
N ALA A 64 -0.42 -6.47 -9.98
CA ALA A 64 -0.24 -5.21 -10.69
C ALA A 64 -0.38 -3.96 -9.77
N ILE A 65 -1.23 -4.02 -8.74
CA ILE A 65 -1.45 -2.92 -7.78
C ILE A 65 -0.40 -2.93 -6.64
N GLY A 66 0.03 -4.11 -6.21
CA GLY A 66 1.00 -4.35 -5.14
C GLY A 66 2.45 -4.48 -5.64
N GLY A 67 2.66 -4.53 -6.96
CA GLY A 67 3.96 -4.46 -7.61
C GLY A 67 4.59 -3.08 -7.45
N ALA A 68 4.97 -2.73 -6.21
CA ALA A 68 5.74 -1.54 -5.94
C ALA A 68 7.03 -1.62 -6.77
N VAL A 69 7.12 -0.77 -7.78
CA VAL A 69 8.35 -0.57 -8.54
C VAL A 69 9.30 0.19 -7.60
N PHE A 70 10.18 -0.55 -6.92
CA PHE A 70 11.28 0.01 -6.13
C PHE A 70 12.39 0.56 -7.03
N ALA A 71 12.03 1.34 -8.06
CA ALA A 71 12.98 1.86 -9.02
C ALA A 71 13.82 3.00 -8.41
N ALA A 72 15.10 2.69 -8.21
CA ALA A 72 16.22 3.62 -8.13
C ALA A 72 16.17 4.69 -7.02
N GLY A 73 16.66 4.30 -5.85
CA GLY A 73 17.14 5.20 -4.79
C GLY A 73 16.87 4.64 -3.40
N CYS A 74 17.90 4.58 -2.53
CA CYS A 74 17.83 4.14 -1.12
C CYS A 74 17.05 5.13 -0.22
N LEU A 75 15.88 5.58 -0.66
CA LEU A 75 14.95 6.37 0.15
C LEU A 75 14.23 5.44 1.14
N MET A 76 14.66 5.41 2.39
CA MET A 76 13.93 4.69 3.43
C MET A 76 12.70 5.52 3.82
N ILE A 77 11.51 4.97 3.61
CA ILE A 77 10.24 5.56 4.04
C ILE A 77 9.71 4.72 5.19
N ASN A 78 9.62 5.33 6.38
CA ASN A 78 9.00 4.72 7.54
C ASN A 78 7.49 5.02 7.49
N ALA A 79 6.67 3.98 7.57
CA ALA A 79 5.21 4.10 7.58
C ALA A 79 4.64 3.65 8.93
N ASN A 80 3.69 4.41 9.47
CA ASN A 80 3.00 4.08 10.70
C ASN A 80 1.50 4.43 10.60
N THR A 81 0.66 3.64 11.27
CA THR A 81 -0.80 3.82 11.31
C THR A 81 -1.25 3.81 12.77
N VAL A 82 -2.06 4.79 13.15
CA VAL A 82 -2.70 4.89 14.47
C VAL A 82 -4.20 4.99 14.29
N GLN A 83 -4.97 4.16 14.97
CA GLN A 83 -6.42 4.33 15.05
C GLN A 83 -6.76 5.43 16.06
N LYS A 84 -7.38 6.50 15.58
CA LYS A 84 -7.82 7.67 16.36
C LYS A 84 -9.25 7.51 16.84
N LYS A 85 -10.07 6.75 16.11
CA LYS A 85 -11.47 6.45 16.44
C LYS A 85 -11.78 4.99 16.09
N SER A 86 -12.46 4.32 16.99
CA SER A 86 -12.95 2.95 16.80
C SER A 86 -14.07 2.88 15.76
N ALA A 87 -14.38 1.65 15.31
CA ALA A 87 -15.51 1.38 14.43
C ALA A 87 -16.83 1.91 15.01
N ALA A 88 -17.10 1.58 16.28
CA ALA A 88 -18.32 1.99 16.96
C ALA A 88 -18.48 3.52 17.00
N GLU A 89 -17.41 4.26 17.32
CA GLU A 89 -17.46 5.73 17.37
C GLU A 89 -17.77 6.34 16.00
N VAL A 90 -17.13 5.84 14.94
CA VAL A 90 -17.33 6.34 13.57
C VAL A 90 -18.72 5.99 13.06
N GLU A 91 -19.17 4.76 13.26
CA GLU A 91 -20.50 4.32 12.83
C GLU A 91 -21.62 5.04 13.58
N MET A 92 -21.49 5.23 14.89
CA MET A 92 -22.46 6.01 15.67
C MET A 92 -22.52 7.47 15.18
N ALA A 93 -21.36 8.10 14.95
CA ALA A 93 -21.31 9.46 14.43
C ALA A 93 -21.97 9.55 13.04
N TYR A 94 -21.71 8.58 12.17
CA TYR A 94 -22.32 8.52 10.85
C TYR A 94 -23.83 8.31 10.91
N LYS A 95 -24.30 7.32 11.69
CA LYS A 95 -25.73 7.05 11.88
C LYS A 95 -26.46 8.28 12.42
N LYS A 96 -25.85 9.01 13.38
CA LYS A 96 -26.41 10.26 13.91
C LYS A 96 -26.59 11.33 12.82
N ALA A 97 -25.67 11.41 11.86
CA ALA A 97 -25.78 12.32 10.73
C ALA A 97 -26.71 11.80 9.61
N ASN A 98 -26.94 10.49 9.52
CA ASN A 98 -27.61 9.81 8.40
C ASN A 98 -28.86 9.02 8.83
N LYS A 99 -29.71 9.62 9.67
CA LYS A 99 -31.03 9.07 10.06
C LYS A 99 -30.98 7.64 10.62
N GLY A 100 -29.92 7.32 11.35
CA GLY A 100 -29.73 6.01 11.98
C GLY A 100 -29.18 4.92 11.07
N THR A 101 -28.84 5.23 9.82
CA THR A 101 -28.41 4.22 8.83
C THR A 101 -26.93 4.32 8.47
N LEU A 102 -26.30 3.17 8.23
CA LEU A 102 -24.98 3.06 7.60
C LEU A 102 -25.10 3.18 6.07
N PRO A 103 -24.01 3.55 5.37
CA PRO A 103 -24.04 3.61 3.92
C PRO A 103 -24.34 2.23 3.32
N GLU A 104 -24.88 2.21 2.10
CA GLU A 104 -25.14 0.95 1.38
C GLU A 104 -23.82 0.24 1.03
N TYR A 105 -22.84 1.02 0.53
CA TYR A 105 -21.52 0.54 0.11
C TYR A 105 -20.42 1.14 0.99
N THR A 106 -19.33 0.40 1.15
CA THR A 106 -18.19 0.86 1.97
C THR A 106 -17.57 2.09 1.32
N ARG A 107 -17.26 3.11 2.13
CA ARG A 107 -16.72 4.39 1.64
C ARG A 107 -15.74 5.04 2.59
N VAL A 108 -14.92 5.92 2.00
CA VAL A 108 -14.08 6.87 2.73
C VAL A 108 -14.88 8.15 2.91
N GLU A 109 -15.18 8.49 4.16
CA GLU A 109 -15.94 9.69 4.49
C GLU A 109 -15.06 10.93 4.59
N LYS A 110 -13.82 10.77 5.04
CA LYS A 110 -12.84 11.84 5.15
C LYS A 110 -11.48 11.34 4.71
N TYR A 111 -10.80 12.11 3.86
CA TYR A 111 -9.40 11.91 3.53
C TYR A 111 -8.70 13.25 3.35
N SER A 112 -7.66 13.50 4.13
CA SER A 112 -6.86 14.73 4.02
C SER A 112 -5.40 14.45 4.32
N THR A 113 -4.51 15.12 3.60
CA THR A 113 -3.06 14.98 3.77
C THR A 113 -2.37 16.33 4.01
N VAL A 114 -1.40 16.33 4.90
CA VAL A 114 -0.51 17.47 5.18
C VAL A 114 0.96 17.03 5.11
N ILE A 115 1.81 17.92 4.63
CA ILE A 115 3.27 17.72 4.60
C ILE A 115 3.89 18.56 5.71
N LEU A 116 4.67 17.91 6.57
CA LEU A 116 5.38 18.51 7.67
C LEU A 116 6.90 18.45 7.42
N PRO A 117 7.66 19.47 7.86
CA PRO A 117 7.17 20.68 8.55
C PRO A 117 6.49 21.68 7.59
N ASN A 118 6.83 21.64 6.31
CA ASN A 118 6.19 22.40 5.24
C ASN A 118 6.56 21.80 3.87
N GLN A 119 6.14 22.42 2.77
CA GLN A 119 6.37 21.93 1.40
C GLN A 119 7.73 22.32 0.80
N THR A 120 8.55 23.11 1.49
CA THR A 120 9.89 23.52 1.05
C THR A 120 10.93 22.96 2.02
N VAL A 121 11.75 22.03 1.54
CA VAL A 121 12.61 21.21 2.38
C VAL A 121 14.04 21.21 1.85
N GLN A 122 14.99 20.94 2.71
CA GLN A 122 16.39 20.72 2.36
C GLN A 122 16.69 19.23 2.27
N ALA A 123 17.77 18.88 1.56
CA ALA A 123 18.28 17.51 1.61
C ALA A 123 18.61 17.12 3.06
N GLN A 124 18.44 15.84 3.39
CA GLN A 124 18.58 15.27 4.74
C GLN A 124 17.62 15.80 5.81
N GLN A 125 16.76 16.76 5.49
CA GLN A 125 15.66 17.17 6.37
C GLN A 125 14.61 16.07 6.46
N ASN A 126 14.07 15.84 7.65
CA ASN A 126 12.94 14.95 7.85
C ASN A 126 11.68 15.54 7.22
N ILE A 127 11.03 14.73 6.39
CA ILE A 127 9.73 15.01 5.79
C ILE A 127 8.76 13.99 6.35
N THR A 128 7.61 14.46 6.82
CA THR A 128 6.53 13.58 7.23
C THR A 128 5.26 13.97 6.50
N VAL A 129 4.68 13.03 5.78
CA VAL A 129 3.33 13.15 5.25
C VAL A 129 2.41 12.52 6.26
N LYS A 130 1.49 13.32 6.80
CA LYS A 130 0.41 12.82 7.65
C LYS A 130 -0.88 12.78 6.87
N SER A 131 -1.62 11.70 7.04
CA SER A 131 -2.92 11.50 6.42
C SER A 131 -3.96 11.18 7.48
N ASP A 132 -5.07 11.91 7.48
CA ASP A 132 -6.25 11.60 8.26
C ASP A 132 -7.28 10.92 7.37
N LEU A 133 -7.73 9.74 7.77
CA LEU A 133 -8.67 8.90 7.05
C LEU A 133 -9.84 8.52 7.96
N THR A 134 -11.06 8.52 7.43
CA THR A 134 -12.22 7.89 8.10
C THR A 134 -12.91 6.97 7.12
N VAL A 135 -12.96 5.68 7.46
CA VAL A 135 -13.58 4.63 6.66
C VAL A 135 -14.85 4.17 7.37
N ILE A 136 -15.89 3.94 6.59
CA ILE A 136 -17.20 3.49 7.08
C ILE A 136 -17.59 2.28 6.25
N GLU A 137 -17.80 1.17 6.93
CA GLU A 137 -18.26 -0.06 6.32
C GLU A 137 -19.71 0.08 5.83
N GLY A 138 -19.96 -0.51 4.66
CA GLY A 138 -21.27 -0.56 4.03
C GLY A 138 -22.11 -1.73 4.52
N ARG A 139 -23.43 -1.57 4.50
CA ARG A 139 -24.38 -2.63 4.87
C ARG A 139 -24.38 -3.80 3.88
N SER A 140 -24.11 -3.51 2.61
CA SER A 140 -24.18 -4.46 1.50
C SER A 140 -22.82 -4.73 0.85
N GLU A 141 -21.76 -4.12 1.36
CA GLU A 141 -20.38 -4.36 0.96
C GLU A 141 -19.48 -4.38 2.18
N GLN A 142 -18.97 -5.55 2.54
CA GLN A 142 -18.04 -5.71 3.64
C GLN A 142 -16.71 -5.02 3.34
N LEU A 143 -16.10 -4.43 4.37
CA LEU A 143 -14.76 -3.90 4.26
C LEU A 143 -13.73 -5.03 4.39
N GLN A 144 -13.03 -5.33 3.30
CA GLN A 144 -12.02 -6.38 3.26
C GLN A 144 -10.61 -5.84 3.41
N ARG A 145 -10.36 -4.63 2.88
CA ARG A 145 -9.04 -4.01 2.92
C ARG A 145 -9.11 -2.51 2.74
N VAL A 146 -8.28 -1.79 3.50
CA VAL A 146 -8.00 -0.38 3.28
C VAL A 146 -6.49 -0.22 3.12
N GLN A 147 -6.07 0.48 2.07
CA GLN A 147 -4.67 0.74 1.79
C GLN A 147 -4.46 2.21 1.45
N GLU A 148 -3.32 2.74 1.84
CA GLU A 148 -2.84 4.03 1.37
C GLU A 148 -1.56 3.83 0.55
N LYS A 149 -1.60 4.35 -0.67
CA LYS A 149 -0.52 4.34 -1.64
C LYS A 149 0.12 5.73 -1.68
N LEU A 150 1.44 5.77 -1.68
CA LEU A 150 2.26 6.97 -1.82
C LEU A 150 3.12 6.83 -3.07
N ILE A 151 3.10 7.83 -3.94
CA ILE A 151 3.86 7.88 -5.19
C ILE A 151 4.64 9.19 -5.20
N LEU A 152 5.95 9.11 -5.13
CA LEU A 152 6.85 10.25 -5.26
C LEU A 152 7.43 10.30 -6.67
N LYS A 153 7.25 11.43 -7.34
CA LYS A 153 7.71 11.69 -8.70
C LYS A 153 8.70 12.86 -8.73
N ASP A 154 9.67 12.79 -9.62
CA ASP A 154 10.56 13.92 -9.90
C ASP A 154 9.88 15.02 -10.74
N SER A 155 10.63 16.06 -11.08
CA SER A 155 10.14 17.19 -11.87
C SER A 155 9.72 16.82 -13.30
N ASN A 156 10.17 15.68 -13.81
CA ASN A 156 9.83 15.17 -15.14
C ASN A 156 8.64 14.20 -15.08
N GLY A 157 8.04 14.00 -13.90
CA GLY A 157 6.95 13.05 -13.68
C GLY A 157 7.42 11.60 -13.57
N LYS A 158 8.73 11.33 -13.55
CA LYS A 158 9.25 9.98 -13.37
C LYS A 158 9.00 9.54 -11.93
N VAL A 159 8.38 8.38 -11.76
CA VAL A 159 8.21 7.76 -10.44
C VAL A 159 9.58 7.44 -9.88
N MET A 160 9.92 8.10 -8.78
CA MET A 160 11.11 7.82 -8.00
C MET A 160 10.86 6.78 -6.95
N ARG A 161 9.68 6.81 -6.31
CA ARG A 161 9.31 5.86 -5.26
C ARG A 161 7.83 5.63 -5.24
N GLU A 162 7.48 4.40 -4.93
CA GLU A 162 6.12 3.97 -4.67
C GLU A 162 6.10 3.12 -3.39
N LEU A 163 5.09 3.33 -2.56
CA LEU A 163 4.87 2.57 -1.33
C LEU A 163 3.37 2.35 -1.15
N VAL A 164 2.99 1.15 -0.73
CA VAL A 164 1.61 0.82 -0.35
C VAL A 164 1.63 0.34 1.10
N LYS A 165 0.73 0.87 1.93
CA LYS A 165 0.59 0.51 3.34
C LYS A 165 -0.86 0.18 3.65
N ASP A 166 -1.09 -0.96 4.28
CA ASP A 166 -2.41 -1.27 4.82
C ASP A 166 -2.75 -0.33 5.97
N VAL A 167 -3.97 0.21 5.97
CA VAL A 167 -4.49 1.02 7.06
C VAL A 167 -5.09 0.09 8.11
N GLN A 168 -4.20 -0.51 8.89
CA GLN A 168 -4.53 -1.33 10.06
C GLN A 168 -3.59 -0.97 11.21
N THR A 169 -4.11 -1.06 12.42
CA THR A 169 -3.29 -1.06 13.64
C THR A 169 -2.67 -2.43 13.86
N THR A 170 -1.44 -2.44 14.36
CA THR A 170 -0.74 -3.66 14.75
C THR A 170 -1.59 -4.48 15.73
N GLY A 171 -1.93 -5.72 15.38
CA GLY A 171 -2.69 -6.65 16.22
C GLY A 171 -4.17 -6.81 15.88
N SER A 172 -4.72 -5.99 14.98
CA SER A 172 -6.05 -6.19 14.41
C SER A 172 -5.94 -7.12 13.21
N GLN A 173 -6.67 -8.23 13.20
CA GLN A 173 -6.71 -9.15 12.05
C GLN A 173 -7.86 -8.85 11.07
N GLU A 174 -8.80 -8.00 11.48
CA GLU A 174 -9.99 -7.65 10.72
C GLU A 174 -10.00 -6.16 10.38
N PHE A 175 -10.38 -5.85 9.14
CA PHE A 175 -10.68 -4.49 8.72
C PHE A 175 -12.11 -4.16 9.11
N GLY A 176 -12.33 -2.94 9.57
CA GLY A 176 -13.66 -2.43 9.88
C GLY A 176 -13.69 -0.90 9.79
N SER A 177 -14.86 -0.32 10.06
CA SER A 177 -15.00 1.13 10.20
C SER A 177 -13.93 1.69 11.16
N GLY A 178 -13.54 2.95 10.96
CA GLY A 178 -12.58 3.58 11.87
C GLY A 178 -12.03 4.90 11.37
N GLY A 179 -11.51 5.68 12.31
CA GLY A 179 -10.73 6.89 12.05
C GLY A 179 -9.26 6.60 12.25
N PHE A 180 -8.44 6.86 11.25
CA PHE A 180 -7.02 6.51 11.22
C PHE A 180 -6.16 7.73 10.89
N GLU A 181 -5.00 7.81 11.54
CA GLU A 181 -3.91 8.72 11.18
C GLU A 181 -2.76 7.86 10.65
N ASN A 182 -2.38 8.07 9.40
CA ASN A 182 -1.19 7.47 8.81
C ASN A 182 -0.07 8.50 8.76
N SER A 183 1.16 8.02 8.85
CA SER A 183 2.35 8.83 8.63
C SER A 183 3.36 8.11 7.76
N PHE A 184 3.94 8.84 6.81
CA PHE A 184 5.05 8.40 5.98
C PHE A 184 6.21 9.37 6.18
N SER A 185 7.34 8.88 6.68
CA SER A 185 8.49 9.71 7.02
C SER A 185 9.74 9.30 6.27
N TRP A 186 10.41 10.26 5.63
CA TRP A 186 11.67 10.02 4.92
C TRP A 186 12.56 11.26 4.91
N LYS A 187 13.77 11.08 4.36
CA LYS A 187 14.73 12.16 4.09
C LYS A 187 15.21 12.05 2.65
N PHE A 188 15.31 13.18 1.95
CA PHE A 188 16.01 13.20 0.67
C PHE A 188 17.53 12.99 0.88
N PRO A 189 18.21 12.15 0.09
CA PRO A 189 19.66 12.03 0.12
C PRO A 189 20.34 13.34 -0.26
N ALA A 190 21.59 13.54 0.19
CA ALA A 190 22.35 14.76 -0.10
C ALA A 190 22.62 14.98 -1.60
N ASN A 191 22.67 13.90 -2.38
CA ASN A 191 22.99 13.92 -3.81
C ASN A 191 21.77 13.95 -4.73
N VAL A 192 20.56 14.12 -4.19
CA VAL A 192 19.37 14.22 -5.03
C VAL A 192 19.28 15.62 -5.66
N SER A 193 18.82 15.70 -6.90
CA SER A 193 18.69 16.97 -7.62
C SER A 193 17.72 17.92 -6.91
N LYS A 194 18.09 19.20 -6.80
CA LYS A 194 17.17 20.22 -6.30
C LYS A 194 16.04 20.44 -7.31
N GLY A 195 14.87 20.86 -6.84
CA GLY A 195 13.73 21.13 -7.70
C GLY A 195 12.39 20.72 -7.13
N ARG A 196 11.40 20.58 -8.02
CA ARG A 196 10.01 20.26 -7.66
C ARG A 196 9.77 18.76 -7.77
N TYR A 197 9.24 18.20 -6.70
CA TYR A 197 8.78 16.82 -6.60
C TYR A 197 7.27 16.80 -6.44
N VAL A 198 6.62 15.82 -7.07
CA VAL A 198 5.17 15.61 -6.93
C VAL A 198 4.96 14.39 -6.05
N LEU A 199 4.20 14.58 -4.97
CA LEU A 199 3.75 13.54 -4.08
C LEU A 199 2.27 13.31 -4.32
N ASP A 200 1.95 12.16 -4.90
CA ASP A 200 0.58 11.67 -4.99
C ASP A 200 0.33 10.66 -3.88
N THR A 201 -0.84 10.75 -3.26
CA THR A 201 -1.33 9.76 -2.31
C THR A 201 -2.71 9.28 -2.74
N GLU A 202 -2.96 7.98 -2.64
CA GLU A 202 -4.22 7.35 -3.05
C GLU A 202 -4.72 6.41 -1.96
N VAL A 203 -6.02 6.44 -1.70
CA VAL A 203 -6.68 5.49 -0.80
C VAL A 203 -7.39 4.45 -1.63
N LEU A 204 -7.08 3.19 -1.37
CA LEU A 204 -7.74 2.04 -1.94
C LEU A 204 -8.60 1.35 -0.90
N VAL A 205 -9.87 1.13 -1.23
CA VAL A 205 -10.79 0.31 -0.44
C VAL A 205 -11.17 -0.88 -1.29
N ASN A 206 -10.98 -2.09 -0.77
CA ASN A 206 -11.22 -3.34 -1.49
C ASN A 206 -10.53 -3.36 -2.88
N GLY A 207 -9.33 -2.78 -2.96
CA GLY A 207 -8.55 -2.65 -4.20
C GLY A 207 -9.00 -1.56 -5.17
N LYS A 208 -10.11 -0.86 -4.89
CA LYS A 208 -10.61 0.26 -5.72
C LYS A 208 -10.12 1.59 -5.18
N LYS A 209 -9.59 2.44 -6.05
CA LYS A 209 -9.24 3.81 -5.67
C LYS A 209 -10.51 4.62 -5.37
N VAL A 210 -10.59 5.17 -4.16
CA VAL A 210 -11.77 5.93 -3.69
C VAL A 210 -11.44 7.37 -3.29
N ALA A 211 -10.18 7.68 -3.02
CA ALA A 211 -9.73 9.03 -2.74
C ALA A 211 -8.28 9.23 -3.19
N ASN A 212 -7.89 10.46 -3.47
CA ASN A 212 -6.50 10.83 -3.75
C ASN A 212 -6.20 12.27 -3.33
N ASN A 213 -4.92 12.56 -3.09
CA ASN A 213 -4.39 13.89 -2.93
C ASN A 213 -3.10 14.03 -3.75
N SER A 214 -2.80 15.25 -4.16
CA SER A 214 -1.52 15.59 -4.80
C SER A 214 -0.94 16.84 -4.15
N ARG A 215 0.36 16.80 -3.89
CA ARG A 215 1.11 17.86 -3.24
C ARG A 215 2.46 18.04 -3.92
N VAL A 216 2.94 19.27 -3.97
CA VAL A 216 4.29 19.57 -4.45
C VAL A 216 5.21 19.70 -3.25
N ILE A 217 6.42 19.15 -3.37
CA ILE A 217 7.53 19.36 -2.45
C ILE A 217 8.64 20.06 -3.23
N THR A 218 9.09 21.21 -2.76
CA THR A 218 10.23 21.94 -3.32
C THR A 218 11.46 21.61 -2.51
N LEU A 219 12.45 20.98 -3.15
CA LEU A 219 13.75 20.72 -2.56
C LEU A 219 14.73 21.84 -2.92
N THR A 220 15.26 22.52 -1.91
CA THR A 220 16.17 23.67 -2.04
C THR A 220 17.62 23.36 -1.71
#